data_AF-A0A3G2C6Y1-F1
#
_entry.id   AF-A0A3G2C6Y1-F1
#
_cell.length_a   1.000
_cell.length_b   1.000
_cell.length_c   1.000
_cell.angle_alpha   90.00
_cell.angle_beta   90.00
_cell.angle_gamma   90.00
#
_symmetry.space_group_name_H-M   'P 1'
#
loop_
_entity.id
_entity.type
_entity.pdbx_description
1 polymer ?
#
loop_
_entity_poly.entity_id
_entity_poly.type
_entity_poly.pdbx_seq_one_letter_code
_entity_poly.pdbx_strand_id
1 'polypeptide(L)'
;MRSSYSEEDVILLLKDITGLVEPQPAKVREKLIQSGKHYSEMLPVEYVPTDQYMQVYHNALKHYAKPVANAVGMLADKIIENKGKKMVLVSLARAGIP
;
A
#
# COMPACT_ATOMS: atom_id res chain seq x y z
N MET A 1 6.46 1.62 -16.15
CA MET A 1 5.97 1.96 -14.79
C MET A 1 7.10 2.68 -14.06
N ARG A 2 6.85 3.78 -13.32
CA ARG A 2 7.91 4.37 -12.47
C ARG A 2 7.96 3.55 -11.18
N SER A 3 8.88 2.60 -11.13
CA SER A 3 9.09 1.70 -9.99
C SER A 3 10.56 1.74 -9.58
N SER A 4 10.86 1.50 -8.31
CA SER A 4 12.21 1.26 -7.80
C SER A 4 12.66 -0.21 -7.96
N TYR A 5 11.76 -1.09 -8.39
CA TYR A 5 12.05 -2.50 -8.64
C TYR A 5 12.60 -2.74 -10.05
N SER A 6 13.59 -3.65 -10.15
CA SER A 6 14.00 -4.18 -11.43
C SER A 6 12.92 -5.09 -12.02
N GLU A 7 12.82 -5.16 -13.35
CA GLU A 7 11.81 -5.97 -14.02
C GLU A 7 12.03 -7.47 -13.80
N GLU A 8 13.29 -7.90 -13.63
CA GLU A 8 13.65 -9.27 -13.28
C GLU A 8 13.38 -9.65 -11.82
N ASP A 9 13.19 -8.68 -10.93
CA ASP A 9 13.05 -8.90 -9.48
C ASP A 9 11.58 -8.99 -9.03
N VAL A 10 10.64 -8.49 -9.83
CA VAL A 10 9.22 -8.37 -9.43
C VAL A 10 8.27 -8.73 -10.56
N ILE A 11 7.31 -9.59 -10.24
CA ILE A 11 6.16 -9.90 -11.10
C ILE A 11 4.90 -9.29 -10.49
N LEU A 12 4.23 -8.42 -11.24
CA LEU A 12 2.95 -7.84 -10.85
C LEU A 12 1.80 -8.59 -11.49
N LEU A 13 0.95 -9.20 -10.66
CA LEU A 13 -0.27 -9.88 -11.08
C LEU A 13 -1.46 -8.95 -10.82
N LEU A 14 -1.81 -8.14 -11.82
CA LEU A 14 -2.89 -7.17 -11.74
C LEU A 14 -4.13 -7.69 -12.46
N LYS A 15 -5.30 -7.42 -11.88
CA LYS A 15 -6.59 -7.59 -12.53
C LYS A 15 -7.13 -6.21 -12.86
N ASP A 16 -7.43 -5.97 -14.13
CA ASP A 16 -8.14 -4.75 -14.53
C ASP A 16 -9.58 -4.82 -14.01
N ILE A 17 -10.00 -3.74 -13.34
CA ILE A 17 -11.33 -3.57 -12.76
C ILE A 17 -12.04 -2.31 -13.26
N THR A 18 -11.51 -1.70 -14.33
CA THR A 18 -12.11 -0.52 -14.96
C THR A 18 -13.56 -0.79 -15.34
N GLY A 19 -14.47 0.04 -14.82
CA GLY A 19 -15.92 -0.11 -15.04
C GLY A 19 -16.58 -1.27 -14.30
N LEU A 20 -15.84 -2.05 -13.49
CA LEU A 20 -16.41 -3.12 -12.65
C LEU A 20 -16.78 -2.65 -11.24
N VAL A 21 -16.11 -1.61 -10.74
CA VAL A 21 -16.36 -1.04 -9.41
C VAL A 21 -16.28 0.48 -9.49
N GLU A 22 -17.36 1.14 -9.10
CA GLU A 22 -17.39 2.60 -9.01
C GLU A 22 -16.80 3.07 -7.67
N PRO A 23 -15.81 4.00 -7.68
CA PRO A 23 -15.29 4.61 -6.46
C PRO A 23 -16.37 5.39 -5.70
N GLN A 24 -16.44 5.20 -4.38
CA GLN A 24 -17.44 5.81 -3.53
C GLN A 24 -16.82 6.71 -2.45
N PRO A 25 -17.47 7.84 -2.09
CA PRO A 25 -17.02 8.68 -0.98
C PRO A 25 -17.00 7.94 0.35
N ALA A 26 -16.12 8.36 1.26
CA ALA A 26 -15.94 7.74 2.57
C ALA A 26 -17.26 7.58 3.34
N LYS A 27 -18.06 8.66 3.42
CA LYS A 27 -19.36 8.67 4.12
C LYS A 27 -20.37 7.63 3.60
N VAL A 28 -20.33 7.34 2.30
CA VAL A 28 -21.23 6.33 1.70
C VAL A 28 -20.72 4.93 2.03
N ARG A 29 -19.41 4.71 1.86
CA ARG A 29 -18.75 3.44 2.22
C ARG A 29 -18.93 3.09 3.69
N GLU A 30 -18.78 4.05 4.60
CA GLU A 30 -18.94 3.83 6.04
C GLU A 30 -20.33 3.33 6.39
N LYS A 31 -21.39 3.92 5.81
CA LYS A 31 -22.77 3.44 5.99
C LYS A 31 -22.95 2.01 5.48
N LEU A 32 -22.38 1.69 4.31
CA LEU A 32 -22.47 0.35 3.72
C LEU A 32 -21.69 -0.70 4.54
N ILE A 33 -20.53 -0.34 5.08
CA ILE A 33 -19.75 -1.21 5.96
C ILE A 33 -20.53 -1.48 7.25
N GLN A 34 -21.14 -0.45 7.84
CA GLN A 34 -21.99 -0.59 9.02
C GLN A 34 -23.24 -1.43 8.74
N SER A 35 -23.75 -1.45 7.51
CA SER A 35 -24.85 -2.32 7.08
C SER A 35 -24.40 -3.74 6.68
N GLY A 36 -23.16 -4.13 6.94
CA GLY A 36 -22.65 -5.48 6.72
C GLY A 36 -22.00 -5.73 5.35
N LYS A 37 -21.85 -4.71 4.50
CA LYS A 37 -21.14 -4.86 3.22
C LYS A 37 -19.63 -4.93 3.45
N HIS A 38 -18.94 -5.81 2.75
CA HIS A 38 -17.51 -5.99 3.00
C HIS A 38 -16.70 -4.86 2.33
N TYR A 39 -15.77 -4.25 3.06
CA TYR A 39 -15.00 -3.09 2.57
C TYR A 39 -14.19 -3.38 1.30
N SER A 40 -13.86 -4.65 1.05
CA SER A 40 -13.13 -5.09 -0.15
C SER A 40 -13.95 -5.04 -1.43
N GLU A 41 -15.27 -4.88 -1.33
CA GLU A 41 -16.19 -4.78 -2.47
C GLU A 41 -16.34 -3.33 -2.94
N MET A 42 -15.55 -2.39 -2.39
CA MET A 42 -15.69 -0.96 -2.62
C MET A 42 -14.34 -0.29 -2.81
N LEU A 43 -14.26 0.60 -3.80
CA LEU A 43 -13.12 1.48 -4.02
C LEU A 43 -13.35 2.85 -3.36
N PRO A 44 -12.35 3.44 -2.68
CA PRO A 44 -12.47 4.80 -2.18
C PRO A 44 -12.30 5.78 -3.35
N VAL A 45 -13.03 6.89 -3.33
CA VAL A 45 -12.67 8.05 -4.17
C VAL A 45 -11.31 8.55 -3.71
N GLU A 46 -10.36 8.67 -4.63
CA GLU A 46 -9.06 9.29 -4.36
C GLU A 46 -9.20 10.80 -4.44
N TYR A 47 -8.62 11.49 -3.47
CA TYR A 47 -8.59 12.94 -3.41
C TYR A 47 -7.15 13.40 -3.51
N VAL A 48 -6.93 14.50 -4.21
CA VAL A 48 -5.63 15.18 -4.18
C VAL A 48 -5.40 15.68 -2.75
N PRO A 49 -4.27 15.34 -2.11
CA PRO A 49 -3.97 15.82 -0.77
C PRO A 49 -3.96 17.35 -0.69
N THR A 50 -4.47 17.91 0.40
CA THR A 50 -4.42 19.35 0.65
C THR A 50 -3.03 19.79 1.08
N ASP A 51 -2.73 21.10 0.98
CA ASP A 51 -1.45 21.65 1.45
C ASP A 51 -1.20 21.35 2.94
N GLN A 52 -2.26 21.42 3.77
CA GLN A 52 -2.18 21.07 5.19
C GLN A 52 -1.83 19.59 5.39
N TYR A 53 -2.43 18.69 4.60
CA TYR A 53 -2.08 17.27 4.62
C TYR A 53 -0.61 17.07 4.23
N MET A 54 -0.15 17.74 3.18
CA MET A 54 1.23 17.64 2.71
C MET A 54 2.24 18.18 3.75
N GLN A 55 1.90 19.24 4.48
CA GLN A 55 2.73 19.70 5.61
C GLN A 55 2.87 18.63 6.69
N VAL A 56 1.77 17.97 7.07
CA VAL A 56 1.80 16.86 8.03
C VAL A 56 2.64 15.70 7.49
N TYR A 57 2.48 15.35 6.21
CA TYR A 57 3.27 14.32 5.55
C TYR A 57 4.78 14.64 5.60
N HIS A 58 5.20 15.85 5.23
CA HIS A 58 6.60 16.23 5.24
C HIS A 58 7.18 16.27 6.66
N ASN A 59 6.40 16.71 7.64
CA ASN A 59 6.80 16.66 9.04
C ASN A 59 6.98 15.20 9.48
N ALA A 60 6.04 14.30 9.18
CA ALA A 60 6.18 12.88 9.51
C ALA A 60 7.40 12.28 8.82
N LEU A 61 7.60 12.57 7.53
CA LEU A 61 8.73 12.07 6.75
C LEU A 61 10.07 12.48 7.38
N LYS A 62 10.21 13.75 7.78
CA LYS A 62 11.43 14.25 8.43
C LYS A 62 11.80 13.48 9.70
N HIS A 63 10.80 13.09 10.50
CA HIS A 63 11.04 12.43 11.79
C HIS A 63 11.14 10.90 11.66
N TYR A 64 10.41 10.29 10.73
CA TYR A 64 10.23 8.84 10.69
C TYR A 64 10.94 8.13 9.54
N ALA A 65 11.41 8.83 8.50
CA ALA A 65 12.06 8.19 7.36
C ALA A 65 13.24 7.28 7.79
N LYS A 66 14.14 7.81 8.64
CA LYS A 66 15.33 7.06 9.06
C LYS A 66 15.01 5.87 9.99
N PRO A 67 14.18 6.04 11.05
CA PRO A 67 13.75 4.90 11.86
C PRO A 67 13.06 3.80 11.05
N VAL A 68 12.15 4.17 10.14
CA VAL A 68 11.44 3.20 9.29
C VAL A 68 12.41 2.47 8.37
N ALA A 69 13.32 3.16 7.70
CA ALA A 69 14.31 2.53 6.83
C ALA A 69 15.19 1.52 7.59
N ASN A 70 15.63 1.87 8.80
CA ASN A 70 16.41 0.95 9.63
C ASN A 70 15.59 -0.28 10.05
N ALA A 71 14.32 -0.09 10.44
CA ALA A 71 13.44 -1.20 10.82
C ALA A 71 13.17 -2.15 9.64
N VAL A 72 12.96 -1.61 8.43
CA VAL A 72 12.79 -2.40 7.20
C VAL A 72 14.06 -3.21 6.89
N GLY A 73 15.25 -2.60 7.00
CA GLY A 73 16.52 -3.30 6.82
C GLY A 73 16.70 -4.47 7.80
N MET A 74 16.46 -4.22 9.09
CA MET A 74 16.53 -5.26 10.12
C MET A 74 15.53 -6.40 9.89
N LEU A 75 14.33 -6.08 9.39
CA LEU A 75 13.34 -7.08 9.02
C LEU A 75 13.82 -7.92 7.83
N ALA A 76 14.40 -7.29 6.81
CA ALA A 76 14.96 -7.99 5.66
C ALA A 76 16.07 -8.97 6.07
N ASP A 77 17.01 -8.54 6.92
CA ASP A 77 18.07 -9.40 7.46
C ASP A 77 17.48 -10.62 8.17
N LYS A 78 16.50 -10.40 9.06
CA LYS A 78 15.80 -11.48 9.76
C LYS A 78 15.12 -12.45 8.82
N ILE A 79 14.47 -11.97 7.76
CA ILE A 79 13.81 -12.86 6.80
C ILE A 79 14.87 -13.71 6.07
N ILE A 80 15.98 -13.11 5.64
CA ILE A 80 17.07 -13.83 4.96
C ILE A 80 17.69 -14.89 5.89
N GLU A 81 17.92 -14.56 7.16
CA GLU A 81 18.42 -15.52 8.16
C GLU A 81 17.47 -16.71 8.34
N ASN A 82 16.16 -16.46 8.34
CA ASN A 82 15.16 -17.51 8.62
C ASN A 82 14.73 -18.31 7.38
N LYS A 83 14.80 -17.73 6.18
CA LYS A 83 14.24 -18.30 4.94
C LYS A 83 15.27 -18.48 3.81
N GLY A 84 16.47 -17.94 3.98
CA GLY A 84 17.53 -17.95 2.98
C GLY A 84 17.38 -16.89 1.90
N LYS A 85 18.43 -16.70 1.09
CA LYS A 85 18.51 -15.65 0.06
C LYS A 85 17.59 -15.87 -1.15
N LYS A 86 17.06 -17.07 -1.35
CA LYS A 86 16.16 -17.42 -2.47
C LYS A 86 14.67 -17.38 -2.10
N MET A 87 14.35 -16.70 -1.00
CA MET A 87 12.96 -16.56 -0.56
C MET A 87 12.15 -15.69 -1.53
N VAL A 88 10.84 -15.96 -1.61
CA VAL A 88 9.90 -15.19 -2.43
C VAL A 88 8.92 -14.47 -1.49
N LEU A 89 8.79 -13.16 -1.67
CA LEU A 89 7.78 -12.37 -0.99
C LEU A 89 6.52 -12.30 -1.84
N VAL A 90 5.38 -12.67 -1.25
CA VAL A 90 4.08 -12.54 -1.90
C VAL A 90 3.30 -11.45 -1.17
N SER A 91 3.04 -10.34 -1.86
CA SER A 91 2.19 -9.28 -1.35
C SER A 91 0.78 -9.38 -1.93
N LEU A 92 -0.22 -9.31 -1.06
CA LEU A 92 -1.61 -9.15 -1.47
C LEU A 92 -1.88 -7.65 -1.60
N ALA A 93 -1.75 -7.14 -2.82
CA ALA A 93 -1.89 -5.72 -3.12
C ALA A 93 -3.33 -5.23 -2.86
N ARG A 94 -3.60 -4.80 -1.62
CA ARG A 94 -4.73 -3.94 -1.26
C ARG A 94 -4.29 -2.65 -0.56
N ALA A 95 -3.06 -2.61 -0.05
CA ALA A 95 -2.49 -1.49 0.70
C ALA A 95 -1.14 -0.99 0.16
N GLY A 96 -0.66 -1.56 -0.95
CA GLY A 96 0.61 -1.20 -1.58
C GLY A 96 1.39 -2.41 -2.10
N ILE A 97 2.34 -2.13 -2.98
CA ILE A 97 3.44 -3.04 -3.30
C ILE A 97 4.49 -2.81 -2.20
N PRO A 98 5.11 -3.86 -1.63
CA PRO A 98 6.11 -3.72 -0.58
C PRO A 98 7.26 -2.79 -0.95
#